data_AF-A0A0L8H0R5-F1
#
_entry.id   AF-A0A0L8H0R5-F1
#
_cell.length_a   1.000
_cell.length_b   1.000
_cell.length_c   1.000
_cell.angle_alpha   90.00
_cell.angle_beta   90.00
_cell.angle_gamma   90.00
#
_symmetry.space_group_name_H-M   'P 1'
#
loop_
_entity.id
_entity.type
_entity.pdbx_description
1 polymer ?
#
loop_
_entity_poly.entity_id
_entity_poly.type
_entity_poly.pdbx_seq_one_letter_code
_entity_poly.pdbx_strand_id
1 'polypeptide(L)'
;ILEILGLCETRWIDNGQTKPASGKTIIYSRHKDDKARHTRGVALTLTNKAVKALIEWQPINERLILAKFRTSHKRDFPNNRYVPCPNK
;
A
#
# COMPACT_ATOMS: atom_id res chain seq x y z
N ILE A 1 -11.05 3.33 -14.20
CA ILE A 1 -10.37 4.13 -13.15
C ILE A 1 -9.98 3.17 -12.03
N LEU A 2 -8.73 3.21 -11.58
CA LEU A 2 -8.26 2.49 -10.39
C LEU A 2 -8.35 3.43 -9.19
N GLU A 3 -9.02 3.00 -8.13
CA GLU A 3 -9.12 3.76 -6.88
C GLU A 3 -8.21 3.15 -5.83
N ILE A 4 -7.27 3.97 -5.36
CA ILE A 4 -6.25 3.65 -4.37
C ILE A 4 -6.24 4.78 -3.35
N LEU A 5 -6.35 4.44 -2.06
CA LEU A 5 -6.25 5.40 -0.96
C LEU A 5 -5.00 5.08 -0.14
N GLY A 6 -4.12 6.08 0.03
CA GLY A 6 -2.96 5.99 0.92
C GLY A 6 -3.30 6.44 2.33
N LEU A 7 -2.92 5.66 3.33
CA LEU A 7 -3.02 5.97 4.75
C LEU A 7 -1.62 6.00 5.35
N CYS A 8 -1.29 7.08 6.06
CA CYS A 8 -0.05 7.23 6.81
C CYS A 8 -0.29 7.00 8.30
N GLU A 9 0.76 6.61 9.03
CA GLU A 9 0.74 6.39 10.48
C GLU A 9 -0.28 5.34 10.94
N THR A 10 -0.44 4.26 10.17
CA THR A 10 -1.31 3.16 10.57
C THR A 10 -0.66 2.34 11.68
N ARG A 11 -1.34 2.14 12.81
CA ARG A 11 -0.83 1.43 14.01
C ARG A 11 -0.88 -0.10 13.88
N TRP A 12 -0.73 -0.63 12.66
CA TRP A 12 -0.74 -2.07 12.45
C TRP A 12 0.54 -2.71 12.98
N ILE A 13 0.38 -3.87 13.62
CA ILE A 13 1.45 -4.58 14.34
C ILE A 13 2.25 -5.56 13.48
N ASP A 14 1.88 -5.75 12.22
CA ASP A 14 2.61 -6.60 11.27
C ASP A 14 2.70 -5.94 9.87
N ASN A 15 3.38 -6.56 8.92
CA ASN A 15 3.17 -6.31 7.50
C ASN A 15 2.23 -7.37 6.92
N GLY A 16 1.47 -7.01 5.88
CA GLY A 16 0.59 -7.99 5.25
C GLY A 16 -0.55 -7.41 4.46
N GLN A 17 -1.52 -8.28 4.21
CA GLN A 17 -2.73 -7.97 3.48
C GLN A 17 -3.95 -8.42 4.29
N THR A 18 -4.95 -7.56 4.40
CA THR A 18 -6.25 -7.90 4.99
C THR A 18 -7.41 -7.48 4.09
N LYS A 19 -8.54 -8.16 4.22
CA LYS A 19 -9.78 -7.87 3.50
C LYS A 19 -10.91 -7.63 4.51
N PRO A 20 -11.28 -6.38 4.77
CA PRO A 20 -12.45 -6.06 5.59
C PRO A 20 -13.75 -6.49 4.90
N ALA A 21 -14.83 -6.62 5.68
CA ALA A 21 -16.17 -6.95 5.18
C ALA A 21 -16.71 -5.97 4.12
N SER A 22 -16.11 -4.78 4.00
CA SER A 22 -16.41 -3.79 2.95
C SER A 22 -15.98 -4.21 1.54
N GLY A 23 -15.31 -5.36 1.37
CA GLY A 23 -14.88 -5.88 0.08
C GLY A 23 -13.71 -5.12 -0.53
N LYS A 24 -13.06 -4.24 0.21
CA LYS A 24 -11.78 -3.60 -0.15
C LYS A 24 -10.63 -4.46 0.35
N THR A 25 -9.44 -4.26 -0.21
CA THR A 25 -8.21 -4.93 0.25
C THR A 25 -7.25 -3.89 0.78
N ILE A 26 -6.67 -4.14 1.94
CA ILE A 26 -5.68 -3.25 2.56
C ILE A 26 -4.34 -3.98 2.56
N ILE A 27 -3.31 -3.36 1.98
CA ILE A 27 -1.91 -3.81 2.10
C ILE A 27 -1.16 -2.81 2.97
N TYR A 28 -0.31 -3.29 3.89
CA TYR A 28 0.33 -2.43 4.88
C TYR A 28 1.76 -2.85 5.20
N SER A 29 2.59 -1.85 5.54
CA SER A 29 4.00 -2.00 5.95
C SER A 29 4.19 -1.60 7.41
N ARG A 30 5.20 -2.23 8.05
CA ARG A 30 5.60 -1.99 9.44
C ARG A 30 7.12 -1.81 9.58
N HIS A 31 7.52 -1.13 10.65
CA HIS A 31 8.86 -1.14 11.24
C HIS A 31 9.14 -2.44 12.03
N LYS A 32 10.22 -3.17 11.72
CA LYS A 32 10.59 -4.44 12.40
C LYS A 32 10.93 -4.30 13.90
N ASP A 33 10.89 -3.10 14.44
CA ASP A 33 11.35 -2.81 15.80
C ASP A 33 10.13 -2.54 16.69
N ASP A 34 9.87 -3.45 17.62
CA ASP A 34 8.78 -3.33 18.59
C ASP A 34 8.94 -2.13 19.53
N LYS A 35 10.15 -1.55 19.61
CA LYS A 35 10.43 -0.36 20.45
C LYS A 35 10.22 0.96 19.72
N ALA A 36 10.06 0.95 18.39
CA ALA A 36 9.73 2.16 17.66
C ALA A 36 8.30 2.56 18.01
N ARG A 37 8.13 3.72 18.68
CA ARG A 37 6.81 4.31 19.00
C ARG A 37 5.89 4.14 17.78
N HIS A 38 4.70 3.55 17.99
CA HIS A 38 3.71 3.12 16.99
C HIS A 38 3.19 4.26 16.08
N THR A 39 4.06 4.92 15.34
CA THR A 39 3.76 6.11 14.51
C THR A 39 4.11 5.90 13.05
N ARG A 40 4.70 4.76 12.66
CA ARG A 40 5.37 4.62 11.36
C ARG A 40 4.92 3.35 10.62
N GLY A 41 3.70 3.36 10.12
CA GLY A 41 3.19 2.33 9.21
C GLY A 41 2.39 2.98 8.09
N VAL A 42 2.48 2.44 6.88
CA VAL A 42 1.69 2.91 5.73
C VAL A 42 0.76 1.81 5.30
N ALA A 43 -0.45 2.19 4.90
CA ALA A 43 -1.37 1.26 4.28
C ALA A 43 -1.92 1.82 2.98
N LEU A 44 -2.16 0.94 2.02
CA LEU A 44 -2.91 1.24 0.80
C LEU A 44 -4.22 0.48 0.86
N THR A 45 -5.34 1.21 0.75
CA THR A 45 -6.66 0.61 0.55
C THR A 45 -6.96 0.57 -0.94
N LEU A 46 -7.26 -0.63 -1.42
CA LEU A 46 -7.46 -0.98 -2.82
C LEU A 46 -8.91 -1.45 -3.03
N THR A 47 -9.55 -0.95 -4.08
CA THR A 47 -10.82 -1.52 -4.56
C THR A 47 -10.59 -2.85 -5.27
N ASN A 48 -11.64 -3.65 -5.44
CA ASN A 48 -11.56 -4.92 -6.18
C ASN A 48 -10.97 -4.78 -7.60
N LYS A 49 -11.22 -3.66 -8.27
CA LYS A 49 -10.60 -3.35 -9.57
C LYS A 49 -9.09 -3.08 -9.44
N ALA A 50 -8.68 -2.32 -8.42
CA ALA A 50 -7.26 -2.06 -8.14
C ALA A 50 -6.51 -3.34 -7.73
N VAL A 51 -7.14 -4.25 -6.97
CA VAL A 51 -6.56 -5.55 -6.61
C VAL A 51 -6.32 -6.41 -7.84
N LYS A 52 -7.29 -6.50 -8.76
CA LYS A 52 -7.12 -7.25 -10.03
C LYS A 52 -6.06 -6.65 -10.95
N ALA A 53 -5.77 -5.36 -10.78
CA ALA A 53 -4.70 -4.67 -11.49
C ALA A 53 -3.35 -4.79 -10.75
N LEU A 54 -3.32 -5.11 -9.46
CA LEU A 54 -2.08 -5.22 -8.70
C LEU A 54 -1.28 -6.45 -9.16
N ILE A 55 -0.05 -6.23 -9.61
CA ILE A 55 0.88 -7.27 -10.05
C ILE A 55 1.76 -7.71 -8.87
N GLU A 56 2.40 -6.73 -8.24
CA GLU A 56 3.29 -6.95 -7.10
C GLU A 56 3.18 -5.77 -6.14
N TRP A 57 3.51 -6.02 -4.88
CA TRP A 57 3.79 -4.96 -3.93
C TRP A 57 4.85 -5.42 -2.95
N GLN A 58 5.64 -4.48 -2.44
CA GLN A 58 6.63 -4.74 -1.41
C GLN A 58 6.76 -3.54 -0.46
N PRO A 59 6.87 -3.78 0.85
CA PRO A 59 7.24 -2.74 1.80
C PRO A 59 8.73 -2.40 1.59
N ILE A 60 9.03 -1.19 1.13
CA ILE A 60 10.42 -0.71 1.02
C ILE A 60 10.93 -0.33 2.42
N ASN A 61 10.09 0.36 3.18
CA ASN A 61 10.31 0.66 4.59
C ASN A 61 8.96 0.92 5.28
N GLU A 62 9.01 1.29 6.55
CA GLU A 62 7.85 1.63 7.40
C GLU A 62 6.98 2.80 6.88
N ARG A 63 7.49 3.60 5.95
CA ARG A 63 6.86 4.81 5.38
C ARG A 63 6.59 4.70 3.88
N LEU A 64 6.96 3.59 3.25
CA LEU A 64 6.90 3.45 1.81
C LEU A 64 6.54 2.02 1.40
N ILE A 65 5.44 1.91 0.65
CA ILE A 65 5.05 0.71 -0.07
C ILE A 65 5.25 0.97 -1.55
N LEU A 66 5.98 0.07 -2.22
CA LEU A 66 5.96 -0.02 -3.67
C LEU A 66 4.79 -0.89 -4.08
N ALA A 67 3.95 -0.40 -4.99
CA ALA A 67 2.87 -1.19 -5.58
C ALA A 67 2.88 -1.01 -7.11
N LYS A 68 2.89 -2.12 -7.83
CA LYS A 68 2.92 -2.16 -9.30
C LYS A 68 1.56 -2.59 -9.82
N PHE A 69 0.98 -1.77 -10.69
CA PHE A 69 -0.34 -2.03 -11.27
C PHE A 69 -0.25 -2.22 -12.78
N ARG A 70 -0.93 -3.24 -13.29
CA ARG A 70 -1.20 -3.45 -14.71
C ARG A 70 -2.27 -2.46 -15.16
N THR A 71 -1.93 -1.60 -16.11
CA THR A 71 -2.88 -0.65 -16.72
C THR A 71 -2.99 -0.99 -18.21
N SER A 72 -4.21 -1.06 -18.73
CA SER A 72 -4.48 -1.39 -20.15
C SER A 72 -4.41 -0.18 -21.08
N HIS A 73 -3.95 0.98 -20.61
CA HIS A 73 -3.73 2.13 -21.49
C HIS A 73 -2.53 1.83 -22.38
N LYS A 74 -2.74 1.90 -23.70
CA LYS A 74 -1.68 1.82 -24.72
C LYS A 74 -0.64 2.91 -24.52
N ARG A 75 0.33 2.63 -23.66
CA ARG A 75 1.69 3.19 -23.58
C ARG A 75 2.43 2.31 -22.58
N ASP A 76 3.32 1.47 -23.11
CA ASP A 76 4.15 0.51 -22.41
C ASP A 76 5.14 1.19 -21.45
N PHE A 77 4.66 1.63 -20.29
CA PHE A 77 5.51 1.89 -19.15
C PHE A 77 4.87 1.25 -17.91
N PRO A 78 5.56 0.33 -17.21
CA PRO A 78 5.11 -0.11 -15.90
C PRO A 78 5.10 1.11 -14.98
N ASN A 79 3.92 1.66 -14.73
CA ASN A 79 3.74 2.79 -13.82
C ASN A 79 3.92 2.30 -12.38
N ASN A 80 5.18 2.19 -11.93
CA ASN A 80 5.51 2.09 -10.51
C ASN A 80 5.03 3.38 -9.83
N ARG A 81 3.97 3.28 -9.02
CA ARG A 81 3.49 4.41 -8.23
C ARG A 81 4.06 4.27 -6.82
N TYR A 82 4.82 5.27 -6.40
CA TYR A 82 5.29 5.42 -5.04
C TYR A 82 4.25 6.22 -4.25
N VAL A 83 3.91 5.77 -3.04
CA VAL A 83 3.09 6.53 -2.11
C VAL A 83 3.96 6.92 -0.93
N PRO A 84 4.68 8.05 -1.00
CA PRO A 84 5.46 8.54 0.12
C PRO A 84 4.54 9.14 1.18
N CYS A 85 4.79 8.83 2.45
CA CYS A 85 4.17 9.57 3.55
C CYS A 85 4.98 10.85 3.85
N PRO A 86 4.36 12.04 3.82
CA PRO A 86 5.04 13.29 4.14
C PRO A 86 5.49 13.32 5.60
N ASN A 87 6.68 13.85 5.86
CA ASN A 87 7.18 14.09 7.22
C ASN A 87 6.37 15.22 7.86
N LYS A 88 6.01 15.06 9.13
CA LYS A 88 5.69 16.18 10.02
C LYS A 88 6.92 17.03 10.27
#